data_AF-A7APL8-F1
#
_entry.id   AF-A7APL8-F1
#
_cell.length_a   1.000
_cell.length_b   1.000
_cell.length_c   1.000
_cell.angle_alpha   90.00
_cell.angle_beta   90.00
_cell.angle_gamma   90.00
#
_symmetry.space_group_name_H-M   'P 1'
#
loop_
_entity.id
_entity.type
_entity.pdbx_description
1 polymer ?
#
loop_
_entity_poly.entity_id
_entity_poly.type
_entity_poly.pdbx_seq_one_letter_code
_entity_poly.pdbx_strand_id
1 'polypeptide(L)'
;MDDLTLGELKALKESASATSEHRDDTNEDVNTERAPLIKSQKTSQTSAPVKKRSSKAPVTLSNDVAYNPYQKLKFDTKGGKNRMKARDPRFSDFSGTLNDDLFRKSYAFLGDMLQDEVKEIKSALRVSQRAGVNSIKTANALRNIAHMNISSLSDAKRALDRYTTQQKQLKSDQALRDLKKDLITEEKQKIATTSKTPFYYSTKKVKKMLRDKERDAIEAALQSSAINADGAGKIHKKVSKESRRKLTRQRRSGQLDALNKTRDS
;
A
#
# COMPACT_ATOMS: atom_id res chain seq x y z
N MET A 1 11.02 -50.67 24.08
CA MET A 1 10.61 -49.29 23.75
C MET A 1 10.96 -48.54 24.99
N ASP A 2 12.20 -48.05 25.01
CA ASP A 2 12.84 -47.69 26.26
C ASP A 2 12.58 -46.20 26.49
N ASP A 3 11.83 -45.91 27.55
CA ASP A 3 11.42 -44.56 27.90
C ASP A 3 12.64 -43.78 28.39
N LEU A 4 13.08 -42.82 27.57
CA LEU A 4 14.17 -41.90 27.89
C LEU A 4 13.81 -41.06 29.11
N THR A 5 14.74 -40.97 30.05
CA THR A 5 14.55 -40.27 31.31
C THR A 5 14.64 -38.75 31.10
N LEU A 6 13.98 -37.97 31.97
CA LEU A 6 13.97 -36.50 31.93
C LEU A 6 15.37 -35.86 31.93
N GLY A 7 16.38 -36.56 32.44
CA GLY A 7 17.79 -36.13 32.37
C GLY A 7 18.37 -36.20 30.95
N GLU A 8 18.04 -37.25 30.20
CA GLU A 8 18.53 -37.47 28.83
C GLU A 8 17.90 -36.50 27.83
N LEU A 9 16.62 -36.14 28.04
CA LEU A 9 15.94 -35.10 27.26
C LEU A 9 16.54 -33.70 27.50
N LYS A 10 17.10 -33.45 28.68
CA LYS A 10 17.74 -32.16 29.00
C LYS A 10 19.13 -32.06 28.37
N ALA A 11 19.89 -33.17 28.35
CA ALA A 11 21.18 -33.25 27.67
C ALA A 11 21.07 -33.06 26.14
N LEU A 12 20.00 -33.58 25.51
CA LEU A 12 19.73 -33.38 24.08
C LEU A 12 19.35 -31.92 23.74
N LYS A 13 18.81 -31.17 24.70
CA LYS A 13 18.48 -29.75 24.52
C LYS A 13 19.70 -28.84 24.68
N GLU A 14 20.63 -29.21 25.55
CA GLU A 14 21.89 -28.47 25.75
C GLU A 14 22.88 -28.71 24.60
N SER A 15 22.95 -29.93 24.05
CA SER A 15 23.79 -30.23 22.87
C SER A 15 23.27 -29.62 21.56
N ALA A 16 21.98 -29.29 21.47
CA ALA A 16 21.41 -28.56 20.35
C ALA A 16 21.66 -27.04 20.41
N SER A 17 22.11 -26.50 21.56
CA SER A 17 22.34 -25.06 21.76
C SER A 17 23.80 -24.61 21.63
N ALA A 18 24.73 -25.52 21.31
CA ALA A 18 26.16 -25.24 21.23
C ALA A 18 26.70 -25.02 19.80
N THR A 19 25.85 -24.67 18.83
CA THR A 19 26.27 -24.24 17.47
C THR A 19 25.54 -22.95 17.07
N SER A 20 25.86 -21.85 17.75
CA SER A 20 25.63 -20.50 17.21
C SER A 20 26.77 -19.55 17.61
N GLU A 21 27.86 -19.60 16.85
CA GLU A 21 28.74 -18.44 16.68
C GLU A 21 29.14 -18.34 15.21
N HIS A 22 28.53 -17.43 14.44
CA HIS A 22 29.27 -16.34 13.81
C HIS A 22 28.31 -15.27 13.29
N ARG A 23 28.68 -14.01 13.51
CA ARG A 23 27.94 -12.78 13.22
C ARG A 23 28.47 -12.12 11.94
N ASP A 24 27.54 -11.43 11.31
CA ASP A 24 27.61 -10.15 10.59
C ASP A 24 28.35 -10.00 9.24
N ASP A 25 27.54 -9.43 8.33
CA ASP A 25 27.86 -8.46 7.29
C ASP A 25 28.93 -8.81 6.25
N THR A 26 28.49 -9.02 5.01
CA THR A 26 29.10 -8.31 3.88
C THR A 26 28.21 -8.33 2.63
N ASN A 27 28.12 -7.16 2.01
CA ASN A 27 27.58 -6.89 0.68
C ASN A 27 28.35 -7.70 -0.37
N GLU A 28 27.64 -8.50 -1.16
CA GLU A 28 28.17 -9.03 -2.42
C GLU A 28 28.00 -7.97 -3.51
N ASP A 29 28.95 -7.04 -3.49
CA ASP A 29 29.34 -6.23 -4.63
C ASP A 29 29.98 -7.14 -5.69
N VAL A 30 29.36 -7.12 -6.87
CA VAL A 30 29.81 -7.80 -8.08
C VAL A 30 31.20 -7.28 -8.47
N ASN A 31 32.22 -8.07 -8.15
CA ASN A 31 33.61 -7.79 -8.50
C ASN A 31 33.86 -8.24 -9.96
N THR A 32 33.43 -7.40 -10.90
CA THR A 32 33.94 -7.44 -12.28
C THR A 32 35.29 -6.74 -12.29
N GLU A 33 36.32 -7.51 -12.62
CA GLU A 33 37.74 -7.15 -12.73
C GLU A 33 37.99 -5.71 -13.20
N ARG A 34 38.30 -4.85 -12.23
CA ARG A 34 38.70 -3.47 -12.47
C ARG A 34 40.23 -3.44 -12.57
N ALA A 35 40.71 -3.42 -13.80
CA ALA A 35 42.09 -3.15 -14.16
C ALA A 35 42.65 -1.93 -13.39
N PRO A 36 43.95 -1.91 -13.06
CA PRO A 36 44.55 -0.79 -12.34
C PRO A 36 44.41 0.49 -13.16
N LEU A 37 43.72 1.46 -12.55
CA LEU A 37 43.55 2.82 -13.03
C LEU A 37 44.95 3.47 -13.12
N ILE A 38 45.55 3.44 -14.30
CA ILE A 38 46.69 4.29 -14.65
C ILE A 38 46.20 5.73 -14.45
N LYS A 39 46.69 6.38 -13.39
CA LYS A 39 46.60 7.84 -13.24
C LYS A 39 47.43 8.45 -14.36
N SER A 40 46.81 8.63 -15.53
CA SER A 40 47.34 9.50 -16.56
C SER A 40 47.32 10.92 -16.00
N GLN A 41 48.50 11.40 -15.64
CA GLN A 41 48.76 12.81 -15.38
C GLN A 41 48.11 13.63 -16.51
N LYS A 42 47.15 14.49 -16.17
CA LYS A 42 46.71 15.55 -17.07
C LYS A 42 47.89 16.50 -17.24
N THR A 43 48.71 16.27 -18.25
CA THR A 43 49.53 17.32 -18.83
C THR A 43 48.58 18.29 -19.50
N SER A 44 48.47 19.48 -18.92
CA SER A 44 47.80 20.63 -19.51
C SER A 44 48.57 21.07 -20.75
N GLN A 45 48.32 20.43 -21.88
CA GLN A 45 48.68 20.99 -23.17
C GLN A 45 47.55 21.92 -23.62
N THR A 46 47.85 23.21 -23.58
CA THR A 46 47.09 24.28 -24.22
C THR A 46 47.03 24.00 -25.72
N SER A 47 45.93 23.42 -26.22
CA SER A 47 45.69 23.30 -27.65
C SER A 47 45.01 24.56 -28.18
N ALA A 48 45.59 25.11 -29.23
CA ALA A 48 45.16 26.33 -29.92
C ALA A 48 43.69 26.25 -30.41
N PRO A 49 43.00 27.39 -30.61
CA PRO A 49 41.60 27.40 -31.02
C PRO A 49 41.41 26.76 -32.41
N VAL A 50 40.61 25.70 -32.47
CA VAL A 50 40.25 24.99 -33.70
C VAL A 50 39.40 25.92 -34.58
N LYS A 51 39.92 26.24 -35.78
CA LYS A 51 39.20 27.02 -36.81
C LYS A 51 37.90 26.30 -37.20
N LYS A 52 36.77 27.01 -37.14
CA LYS A 52 35.46 26.50 -37.59
C LYS A 52 35.52 26.20 -39.09
N ARG A 53 35.28 24.94 -39.48
CA ARG A 53 35.25 24.53 -40.89
C ARG A 53 33.89 24.85 -41.51
N SER A 54 33.90 25.22 -42.79
CA SER A 54 32.73 25.55 -43.63
C SER A 54 31.65 24.45 -43.60
N SER A 55 30.38 24.84 -43.51
CA SER A 55 29.22 23.94 -43.46
C SER A 55 28.92 23.18 -44.76
N LYS A 56 29.67 23.44 -45.83
CA LYS A 56 29.46 22.83 -47.16
C LYS A 56 30.45 21.71 -47.49
N ALA A 57 31.40 21.41 -46.60
CA ALA A 57 32.35 20.32 -46.81
C ALA A 57 31.80 19.00 -46.24
N PRO A 58 32.07 17.84 -46.89
CA PRO A 58 31.73 16.55 -46.34
C PRO A 58 32.45 16.34 -44.99
N VAL A 59 31.70 15.84 -44.01
CA VAL A 59 32.22 15.59 -42.65
C VAL A 59 33.06 14.32 -42.69
N THR A 60 34.38 14.47 -42.55
CA THR A 60 35.29 13.34 -42.36
C THR A 60 35.26 12.91 -40.90
N LEU A 61 34.71 11.73 -40.62
CA LEU A 61 34.77 11.12 -39.29
C LEU A 61 36.11 10.39 -39.14
N SER A 62 36.80 10.59 -38.02
CA SER A 62 38.01 9.85 -37.68
C SER A 62 37.63 8.39 -37.34
N ASN A 63 38.31 7.43 -37.96
CA ASN A 63 38.10 5.99 -37.75
C ASN A 63 38.55 5.50 -36.36
N ASP A 64 39.29 6.31 -35.62
CA ASP A 64 39.87 5.91 -34.32
C ASP A 64 38.88 6.03 -33.14
N VAL A 65 37.64 6.44 -33.39
CA VAL A 65 36.61 6.54 -32.36
C VAL A 65 35.45 5.63 -32.72
N ALA A 66 35.21 4.61 -31.89
CA ALA A 66 34.08 3.69 -32.05
C ALA A 66 32.77 4.49 -32.09
N TYR A 67 32.10 4.48 -33.24
CA TYR A 67 30.78 5.08 -33.40
C TYR A 67 29.77 4.26 -32.58
N ASN A 68 29.21 4.85 -31.52
CA ASN A 68 28.12 4.22 -30.78
C ASN A 68 26.79 4.48 -31.53
N PRO A 69 26.15 3.45 -32.13
CA PRO A 69 24.89 3.63 -32.86
C PRO A 69 23.72 4.02 -31.95
N TYR A 70 23.89 3.89 -30.63
CA TYR A 70 22.92 4.30 -29.62
C TYR A 70 23.27 5.64 -28.97
N GLN A 71 23.81 6.59 -29.75
CA GLN A 71 23.80 7.97 -29.29
C GLN A 71 22.35 8.36 -29.00
N LYS A 72 22.04 8.59 -27.72
CA LYS A 72 20.73 9.08 -27.28
C LYS A 72 20.43 10.31 -28.11
N LEU A 73 19.49 10.20 -29.05
CA LEU A 73 18.94 11.32 -29.79
C LEU A 73 18.67 12.41 -28.75
N LYS A 74 19.39 13.53 -28.87
CA LYS A 74 19.16 14.67 -28.00
C LYS A 74 17.78 15.19 -28.38
N PHE A 75 16.74 14.70 -27.69
CA PHE A 75 15.44 15.34 -27.71
C PHE A 75 15.69 16.76 -27.23
N ASP A 76 15.64 17.72 -28.15
CA ASP A 76 15.92 19.11 -27.84
C ASP A 76 15.03 19.55 -26.67
N THR A 77 15.64 19.69 -25.50
CA THR A 77 15.03 20.24 -24.29
C THR A 77 14.85 21.76 -24.39
N LYS A 78 15.12 22.35 -25.56
CA LYS A 78 14.89 23.76 -25.85
C LYS A 78 13.68 23.91 -26.76
N GLY A 79 12.51 24.17 -26.15
CA GLY A 79 11.41 24.87 -26.83
C GLY A 79 10.42 24.03 -27.64
N GLY A 80 9.75 23.07 -27.00
CA GLY A 80 8.29 22.87 -27.07
C GLY A 80 7.55 22.58 -28.39
N LYS A 81 8.15 22.66 -29.59
CA LYS A 81 7.39 22.52 -30.87
C LYS A 81 7.79 21.34 -31.75
N ASN A 82 8.92 20.69 -31.46
CA ASN A 82 9.39 19.51 -32.20
C ASN A 82 9.43 18.24 -31.33
N ARG A 83 8.42 18.03 -30.47
CA ARG A 83 8.11 16.66 -30.05
C ARG A 83 7.69 15.92 -31.31
N MET A 84 8.35 14.82 -31.65
CA MET A 84 8.00 14.05 -32.85
C MET A 84 6.49 13.81 -32.86
N LYS A 85 5.78 14.34 -33.87
CA LYS A 85 4.35 14.06 -34.04
C LYS A 85 4.19 12.54 -34.00
N ALA A 86 3.42 12.06 -33.03
CA ALA A 86 3.13 10.65 -32.92
C ALA A 86 2.55 10.17 -34.27
N ARG A 87 3.17 9.13 -34.85
CA ARG A 87 2.73 8.56 -36.13
C ARG A 87 1.33 7.93 -36.04
N ASP A 88 0.91 7.59 -34.82
CA ASP A 88 -0.40 7.04 -34.53
C ASP A 88 -1.19 8.06 -33.68
N PRO A 89 -2.41 8.44 -34.10
CA PRO A 89 -3.25 9.36 -33.36
C PRO A 89 -3.62 8.86 -31.95
N ARG A 90 -3.59 7.55 -31.69
CA ARG A 90 -3.78 6.98 -30.34
C ARG A 90 -2.68 7.42 -29.38
N PHE A 91 -1.47 7.62 -29.90
CA PHE A 91 -0.31 8.11 -29.15
C PHE A 91 -0.10 9.61 -29.32
N SER A 92 -1.03 10.31 -30.00
CA SER A 92 -1.01 11.77 -30.11
C SER A 92 -1.55 12.40 -28.83
N ASP A 93 -1.06 13.60 -28.51
CA ASP A 93 -1.56 14.40 -27.37
C ASP A 93 -3.08 14.69 -27.46
N PHE A 94 -3.71 14.46 -28.63
CA PHE A 94 -5.16 14.53 -28.83
C PHE A 94 -5.96 13.41 -28.15
N SER A 95 -5.36 12.27 -27.81
CA SER A 95 -6.06 11.17 -27.13
C SER A 95 -6.38 11.46 -25.65
N GLY A 96 -5.93 12.62 -25.14
CA GLY A 96 -6.21 13.09 -23.80
C GLY A 96 -5.30 12.46 -22.73
N THR A 97 -5.34 13.02 -21.53
CA THR A 97 -4.62 12.47 -20.37
C THR A 97 -5.52 11.54 -19.57
N LEU A 98 -4.93 10.56 -18.88
CA LEU A 98 -5.67 9.65 -18.00
C LEU A 98 -6.34 10.46 -16.87
N ASN A 99 -7.68 10.40 -16.83
CA ASN A 99 -8.45 10.90 -15.69
C ASN A 99 -8.66 9.77 -14.69
N ASP A 100 -7.73 9.66 -13.74
CA ASP A 100 -7.75 8.67 -12.66
C ASP A 100 -9.08 8.64 -11.90
N ASP A 101 -9.70 9.80 -11.67
CA ASP A 101 -10.94 9.89 -10.89
C ASP A 101 -12.13 9.35 -11.68
N LEU A 102 -12.21 9.65 -12.98
CA LEU A 102 -13.24 9.09 -13.85
C LEU A 102 -13.08 7.58 -14.01
N PHE A 103 -11.85 7.11 -14.23
CA PHE A 103 -11.53 5.69 -14.33
C PHE A 103 -11.93 4.92 -13.07
N ARG A 104 -11.61 5.44 -11.89
CA ARG A 104 -12.01 4.83 -10.61
C ARG A 104 -13.52 4.75 -10.45
N LYS A 105 -14.26 5.76 -10.93
CA LYS A 105 -15.72 5.77 -10.89
C LYS A 105 -16.32 4.77 -11.87
N SER A 106 -15.83 4.70 -13.11
CA SER A 106 -16.34 3.79 -14.13
C SER A 106 -16.08 2.32 -13.77
N TYR A 107 -14.97 2.04 -13.06
CA TYR A 107 -14.60 0.70 -12.63
C TYR A 107 -14.77 0.47 -11.12
N ALA A 108 -15.69 1.19 -10.47
CA ALA A 108 -15.94 1.05 -9.03
C ALA A 108 -16.33 -0.38 -8.63
N PHE A 109 -17.05 -1.09 -9.53
CA PHE A 109 -17.48 -2.48 -9.33
C PHE A 109 -16.32 -3.46 -9.08
N LEU A 110 -15.10 -3.17 -9.57
CA LEU A 110 -13.93 -4.00 -9.29
C LEU A 110 -13.59 -4.00 -7.79
N GLY A 111 -13.83 -2.88 -7.11
CA GLY A 111 -13.67 -2.77 -5.67
C GLY A 111 -14.69 -3.61 -4.90
N ASP A 112 -15.91 -3.70 -5.41
CA ASP A 112 -16.99 -4.48 -4.80
C ASP A 112 -16.74 -5.99 -5.00
N MET A 113 -16.40 -6.40 -6.22
CA MET A 113 -15.99 -7.79 -6.51
C MET A 113 -14.84 -8.23 -5.61
N LEU A 114 -13.80 -7.40 -5.47
CA LEU A 114 -12.66 -7.68 -4.61
C LEU A 114 -13.08 -7.86 -3.13
N GLN A 115 -14.04 -7.06 -2.65
CA GLN A 115 -14.53 -7.20 -1.29
C GLN A 115 -15.28 -8.51 -1.08
N ASP A 116 -16.04 -8.96 -2.08
CA ASP A 116 -16.77 -10.22 -2.04
C ASP A 116 -15.81 -11.42 -2.06
N GLU A 117 -14.78 -11.40 -2.92
CA GLU A 117 -13.68 -12.38 -2.90
C GLU A 117 -13.04 -12.47 -1.50
N VAL A 118 -12.69 -11.33 -0.91
CA VAL A 118 -12.08 -11.28 0.44
C VAL A 118 -13.03 -11.82 1.51
N LYS A 119 -14.34 -11.57 1.41
CA LYS A 119 -15.34 -12.13 2.33
C LYS A 119 -15.41 -13.65 2.19
N GLU A 120 -15.41 -14.17 0.98
CA GLU A 120 -15.44 -15.61 0.70
C GLU A 120 -14.19 -16.30 1.24
N ILE A 121 -13.00 -15.78 0.98
CA ILE A 121 -11.74 -16.30 1.50
C ILE A 121 -11.74 -16.31 3.04
N LYS A 122 -12.19 -15.21 3.67
CA LYS A 122 -12.33 -15.15 5.14
C LYS A 122 -13.34 -16.17 5.65
N SER A 123 -14.44 -16.40 4.94
CA SER A 123 -15.45 -17.39 5.32
C SER A 123 -14.86 -18.81 5.27
N ALA A 124 -14.11 -19.15 4.22
CA ALA A 124 -13.45 -20.45 4.09
C ALA A 124 -12.43 -20.67 5.21
N LEU A 125 -11.63 -19.65 5.54
CA LEU A 125 -10.69 -19.70 6.66
C LEU A 125 -11.41 -19.89 8.00
N ARG A 126 -12.52 -19.19 8.25
CA ARG A 126 -13.34 -19.36 9.47
C ARG A 126 -13.95 -20.77 9.57
N VAL A 127 -14.43 -21.33 8.45
CA VAL A 127 -14.93 -22.70 8.42
C VAL A 127 -13.80 -23.67 8.79
N SER A 128 -12.58 -23.44 8.29
CA SER A 128 -11.43 -24.27 8.65
C SER A 128 -11.02 -24.20 10.11
N GLN A 129 -11.11 -23.03 10.72
CA GLN A 129 -10.86 -22.85 12.15
C GLN A 129 -11.90 -23.57 13.02
N ARG A 130 -13.16 -23.65 12.56
CA ARG A 130 -14.25 -24.27 13.34
C ARG A 130 -14.37 -25.77 13.14
N ALA A 131 -14.24 -26.25 11.91
CA ALA A 131 -14.49 -27.65 11.55
C ALA A 131 -13.21 -28.51 11.50
N GLY A 132 -12.03 -27.88 11.52
CA GLY A 132 -10.74 -28.56 11.35
C GLY A 132 -10.32 -28.68 9.89
N VAL A 133 -9.01 -28.80 9.66
CA VAL A 133 -8.38 -28.73 8.33
C VAL A 133 -8.90 -29.81 7.38
N ASN A 134 -9.11 -31.03 7.88
CA ASN A 134 -9.48 -32.21 7.08
C ASN A 134 -10.99 -32.45 6.99
N SER A 135 -11.82 -31.47 7.36
CA SER A 135 -13.26 -31.64 7.36
C SER A 135 -13.86 -31.58 5.94
N ILE A 136 -14.98 -32.26 5.72
CA ILE A 136 -15.72 -32.16 4.44
C ILE A 136 -16.19 -30.71 4.21
N LYS A 137 -16.52 -30.00 5.30
CA LYS A 137 -16.97 -28.60 5.26
C LYS A 137 -15.86 -27.66 4.77
N THR A 138 -14.60 -27.91 5.14
CA THR A 138 -13.46 -27.14 4.62
C THR A 138 -13.20 -27.42 3.17
N ALA A 139 -13.25 -28.69 2.75
CA ALA A 139 -13.10 -29.06 1.34
C ALA A 139 -14.17 -28.36 0.46
N ASN A 140 -15.42 -28.32 0.91
CA ASN A 140 -16.49 -27.62 0.20
C ASN A 140 -16.28 -26.10 0.18
N ALA A 141 -15.85 -25.50 1.29
CA ALA A 141 -15.55 -24.07 1.32
C ALA A 141 -14.38 -23.67 0.41
N LEU A 142 -13.35 -24.53 0.30
CA LEU A 142 -12.24 -24.34 -0.64
C LEU A 142 -12.69 -24.50 -2.10
N ARG A 143 -13.62 -25.42 -2.39
CA ARG A 143 -14.20 -25.55 -3.74
C ARG A 143 -14.94 -24.29 -4.18
N ASN A 144 -15.65 -23.62 -3.27
CA ASN A 144 -16.35 -22.38 -3.61
C ASN A 144 -15.38 -21.29 -4.08
N ILE A 145 -14.18 -21.21 -3.49
CA ILE A 145 -13.15 -20.22 -3.85
C ILE A 145 -12.13 -20.72 -4.89
N ALA A 146 -12.32 -21.93 -5.44
CA ALA A 146 -11.38 -22.53 -6.38
C ALA A 146 -11.24 -21.72 -7.67
N HIS A 147 -12.30 -21.01 -8.07
CA HIS A 147 -12.31 -20.11 -9.23
C HIS A 147 -11.32 -18.94 -9.09
N MET A 148 -10.86 -18.63 -7.88
CA MET A 148 -9.82 -17.62 -7.60
C MET A 148 -8.40 -18.19 -7.65
N ASN A 149 -8.21 -19.41 -8.15
CA ASN A 149 -6.94 -20.16 -8.11
C ASN A 149 -6.43 -20.46 -6.68
N ILE A 150 -7.34 -20.61 -5.72
CA ILE A 150 -7.01 -20.95 -4.33
C ILE A 150 -7.37 -22.41 -4.10
N SER A 151 -6.36 -23.29 -4.05
CA SER A 151 -6.55 -24.73 -3.87
C SER A 151 -6.31 -25.19 -2.43
N SER A 152 -5.48 -24.46 -1.67
CA SER A 152 -5.08 -24.83 -0.31
C SER A 152 -5.41 -23.76 0.73
N LEU A 153 -5.45 -24.17 2.00
CA LEU A 153 -5.65 -23.26 3.14
C LEU A 153 -4.49 -22.27 3.29
N SER A 154 -3.25 -22.71 3.02
CA SER A 154 -2.08 -21.82 2.97
C SER A 154 -2.21 -20.76 1.88
N ASP A 155 -2.72 -21.14 0.70
CA ASP A 155 -2.94 -20.19 -0.39
C ASP A 155 -4.05 -19.19 -0.03
N ALA A 156 -5.12 -19.65 0.63
CA ALA A 156 -6.18 -18.76 1.10
C ALA A 156 -5.66 -17.71 2.10
N LYS A 157 -4.77 -18.11 3.03
CA LYS A 157 -4.09 -17.18 3.95
C LYS A 157 -3.20 -16.19 3.20
N ARG A 158 -2.37 -16.68 2.28
CA ARG A 158 -1.46 -15.85 1.48
C ARG A 158 -2.22 -14.86 0.60
N ALA A 159 -3.33 -15.29 -0.01
CA ALA A 159 -4.21 -14.43 -0.79
C ALA A 159 -4.80 -13.33 0.08
N LEU A 160 -5.30 -13.66 1.28
CA LEU A 160 -5.82 -12.68 2.23
C LEU A 160 -4.75 -11.64 2.63
N ASP A 161 -3.52 -12.08 2.90
CA ASP A 161 -2.42 -11.17 3.24
C ASP A 161 -2.04 -10.25 2.06
N ARG A 162 -2.01 -10.80 0.84
CA ARG A 162 -1.82 -10.00 -0.37
C ARG A 162 -2.91 -8.94 -0.53
N TYR A 163 -4.18 -9.30 -0.37
CA TYR A 163 -5.28 -8.36 -0.50
C TYR A 163 -5.25 -7.28 0.58
N THR A 164 -4.93 -7.63 1.83
CA THR A 164 -4.85 -6.65 2.93
C THR A 164 -3.70 -5.66 2.74
N THR A 165 -2.53 -6.13 2.31
CA THR A 165 -1.37 -5.27 2.01
C THR A 165 -1.65 -4.34 0.83
N GLN A 166 -2.21 -4.87 -0.27
CA GLN A 166 -2.62 -4.07 -1.42
C GLN A 166 -3.66 -3.01 -1.04
N GLN A 167 -4.69 -3.39 -0.28
CA GLN A 167 -5.73 -2.46 0.15
C GLN A 167 -5.17 -1.36 1.06
N LYS A 168 -4.22 -1.69 1.94
CA LYS A 168 -3.53 -0.70 2.79
C LYS A 168 -2.75 0.30 1.94
N GLN A 169 -2.02 -0.18 0.94
CA GLN A 169 -1.28 0.68 0.01
C GLN A 169 -2.21 1.62 -0.75
N LEU A 170 -3.28 1.08 -1.36
CA LEU A 170 -4.27 1.88 -2.10
C LEU A 170 -4.90 2.98 -1.24
N LYS A 171 -5.25 2.66 0.01
CA LYS A 171 -5.77 3.64 0.98
C LYS A 171 -4.75 4.74 1.29
N SER A 172 -3.48 4.38 1.53
CA SER A 172 -2.43 5.37 1.79
C SER A 172 -2.16 6.28 0.59
N ASP A 173 -2.18 5.73 -0.62
CA ASP A 173 -1.97 6.50 -1.85
C ASP A 173 -3.15 7.42 -2.12
N GLN A 174 -4.37 6.98 -1.83
CA GLN A 174 -5.57 7.82 -1.91
C GLN A 174 -5.51 8.96 -0.90
N ALA A 175 -5.23 8.67 0.38
CA ALA A 175 -5.13 9.70 1.41
C ALA A 175 -4.05 10.75 1.08
N LEU A 176 -2.93 10.33 0.49
CA LEU A 176 -1.88 11.24 0.02
C LEU A 176 -2.38 12.14 -1.12
N ARG A 177 -3.11 11.58 -2.10
CA ARG A 177 -3.69 12.35 -3.21
C ARG A 177 -4.71 13.36 -2.69
N ASP A 178 -5.59 12.95 -1.79
CA ASP A 178 -6.64 13.80 -1.22
C ASP A 178 -6.01 14.95 -0.44
N LEU A 179 -5.03 14.67 0.43
CA LEU A 179 -4.30 15.71 1.17
C LEU A 179 -3.58 16.70 0.24
N LYS A 180 -3.03 16.24 -0.88
CA LYS A 180 -2.45 17.14 -1.89
C LYS A 180 -3.51 18.01 -2.55
N LYS A 181 -4.65 17.43 -2.93
CA LYS A 181 -5.77 18.16 -3.53
C LYS A 181 -6.24 19.25 -2.56
N ASP A 182 -6.44 18.92 -1.29
CA ASP A 182 -6.87 19.85 -0.24
C ASP A 182 -5.89 21.02 -0.09
N LEU A 183 -4.58 20.74 0.06
CA LEU A 183 -3.56 21.79 0.19
C LEU A 183 -3.49 22.70 -1.06
N ILE A 184 -3.69 22.14 -2.25
CA ILE A 184 -3.74 22.94 -3.49
C ILE A 184 -5.00 23.81 -3.51
N THR A 185 -6.15 23.29 -3.08
CA THR A 185 -7.39 24.07 -3.02
C THR A 185 -7.32 25.19 -1.99
N GLU A 186 -6.77 24.93 -0.81
CA GLU A 186 -6.54 25.94 0.23
C GLU A 186 -5.59 27.05 -0.28
N GLU A 187 -4.52 26.66 -0.97
CA GLU A 187 -3.57 27.64 -1.51
C GLU A 187 -4.21 28.50 -2.61
N LYS A 188 -5.02 27.90 -3.49
CA LYS A 188 -5.80 28.66 -4.50
C LYS A 188 -6.72 29.69 -3.86
N GLN A 189 -7.37 29.33 -2.75
CA GLN A 189 -8.20 30.27 -2.00
C GLN A 189 -7.36 31.41 -1.40
N LYS A 190 -6.21 31.12 -0.79
CA LYS A 190 -5.30 32.14 -0.23
C LYS A 190 -4.76 33.09 -1.29
N ILE A 191 -4.46 32.60 -2.49
CA ILE A 191 -4.03 33.44 -3.61
C ILE A 191 -5.15 34.39 -4.01
N ALA A 192 -6.39 33.89 -4.10
CA ALA A 192 -7.54 34.73 -4.42
C ALA A 192 -7.78 35.82 -3.36
N THR A 193 -7.56 35.53 -2.08
CA THR A 193 -7.77 36.51 -1.00
C THR A 193 -6.61 37.49 -0.80
N THR A 194 -5.38 37.01 -0.91
CA THR A 194 -4.20 37.75 -0.43
C THR A 194 -3.29 38.19 -1.58
N SER A 195 -3.53 37.73 -2.81
CA SER A 195 -2.71 38.02 -4.01
C SER A 195 -1.21 37.69 -3.87
N LYS A 196 -0.87 36.84 -2.90
CA LYS A 196 0.51 36.38 -2.66
C LYS A 196 0.93 35.34 -3.68
N THR A 197 2.25 35.15 -3.78
CA THR A 197 2.85 34.10 -4.62
C THR A 197 2.41 32.71 -4.16
N PRO A 198 2.05 31.81 -5.09
CA PRO A 198 1.61 30.46 -4.76
C PRO A 198 2.75 29.66 -4.10
N PHE A 199 2.48 29.05 -2.94
CA PHE A 199 3.39 28.12 -2.30
C PHE A 199 2.82 26.69 -2.27
N TYR A 200 3.48 25.77 -2.99
CA TYR A 200 3.09 24.36 -3.01
C TYR A 200 4.06 23.49 -2.19
N TYR A 201 3.50 22.62 -1.36
CA TYR A 201 4.27 21.71 -0.52
C TYR A 201 4.99 20.62 -1.33
N SER A 202 6.22 20.31 -0.94
CA SER A 202 6.96 19.18 -1.51
C SER A 202 6.32 17.84 -1.12
N THR A 203 6.50 16.82 -1.97
CA THR A 203 5.95 15.48 -1.73
C THR A 203 6.40 14.87 -0.40
N LYS A 204 7.65 15.12 0.01
CA LYS A 204 8.18 14.69 1.31
C LYS A 204 7.44 15.35 2.48
N LYS A 205 7.15 16.65 2.38
CA LYS A 205 6.44 17.40 3.42
C LYS A 205 4.97 16.96 3.53
N VAL A 206 4.30 16.74 2.40
CA VAL A 206 2.94 16.16 2.33
C VAL A 206 2.90 14.80 3.02
N LYS A 207 3.85 13.90 2.72
CA LYS A 207 3.94 12.58 3.37
C LYS A 207 4.15 12.70 4.89
N LYS A 208 4.97 13.65 5.34
CA LYS A 208 5.17 13.91 6.77
C LYS A 208 3.86 14.35 7.43
N MET A 209 3.17 15.34 6.85
CA MET A 209 1.87 15.81 7.34
C MET A 209 0.81 14.70 7.39
N LEU A 210 0.79 13.79 6.40
CA LEU A 210 -0.12 12.64 6.44
C LEU A 210 0.16 11.73 7.63
N ARG A 211 1.42 11.39 7.87
CA ARG A 211 1.82 10.55 9.02
C ARG A 211 1.51 11.22 10.35
N ASP A 212 1.71 12.52 10.45
CA ASP A 212 1.41 13.28 11.66
C ASP A 212 -0.11 13.28 11.90
N LYS A 213 -0.94 13.54 10.87
CA LYS A 213 -2.40 13.40 10.95
C LYS A 213 -2.85 11.99 11.36
N GLU A 214 -2.22 10.94 10.83
CA GLU A 214 -2.51 9.56 11.20
C GLU A 214 -2.15 9.27 12.67
N ARG A 215 -1.03 9.79 13.16
CA ARG A 215 -0.62 9.67 14.57
C ARG A 215 -1.58 10.39 15.49
N ASP A 216 -1.90 11.64 15.18
CA ASP A 216 -2.84 12.45 15.96
C ASP A 216 -4.22 11.76 16.03
N ALA A 217 -4.67 11.16 14.93
CA ALA A 217 -5.91 10.39 14.89
C ALA A 217 -5.84 9.12 15.76
N ILE A 218 -4.71 8.41 15.78
CA ILE A 218 -4.50 7.25 16.64
C ILE A 218 -4.46 7.67 18.11
N GLU A 219 -3.75 8.74 18.45
CA GLU A 219 -3.68 9.28 19.81
C GLU A 219 -5.05 9.74 20.32
N ALA A 220 -5.81 10.46 19.49
CA ALA A 220 -7.18 10.84 19.80
C ALA A 220 -8.09 9.61 19.99
N ALA A 221 -7.94 8.58 19.14
CA ALA A 221 -8.68 7.33 19.30
C ALA A 221 -8.31 6.62 20.61
N LEU A 222 -7.03 6.58 21.00
CA LEU A 222 -6.57 6.01 22.26
C LEU A 222 -7.12 6.78 23.47
N GLN A 223 -7.05 8.11 23.46
CA GLN A 223 -7.60 8.96 24.51
C GLN A 223 -9.11 8.74 24.67
N SER A 224 -9.87 8.71 23.57
CA SER A 224 -11.31 8.44 23.62
C SER A 224 -11.61 7.01 24.11
N SER A 225 -10.78 6.03 23.77
CA SER A 225 -10.94 4.64 24.25
C SER A 225 -10.66 4.52 25.75
N ALA A 226 -9.68 5.26 26.27
CA ALA A 226 -9.37 5.32 27.70
C ALA A 226 -10.54 5.94 28.49
N ILE A 227 -11.10 7.06 28.01
CA ILE A 227 -12.30 7.69 28.61
C ILE A 227 -13.49 6.72 28.61
N ASN A 228 -13.64 5.89 27.57
CA ASN A 228 -14.71 4.89 27.49
C ASN A 228 -14.43 3.62 28.33
N ALA A 229 -13.17 3.32 28.65
CA ALA A 229 -12.78 2.18 29.47
C ALA A 229 -12.88 2.48 30.98
N ASP A 230 -12.53 3.70 31.37
CA ASP A 230 -12.53 4.16 32.76
C ASP A 230 -13.93 4.63 33.18
N GLY A 231 -14.56 3.94 34.15
CA GLY A 231 -15.73 4.40 34.91
C GLY A 231 -17.02 4.74 34.14
N ALA A 232 -16.99 5.76 33.28
CA ALA A 232 -18.08 6.28 32.47
C ALA A 232 -18.69 5.22 31.53
N GLY A 233 -17.87 4.37 30.90
CA GLY A 233 -18.38 3.26 30.09
C GLY A 233 -19.14 2.20 30.91
N LYS A 234 -18.75 1.98 32.18
CA LYS A 234 -19.48 1.12 33.12
C LYS A 234 -20.81 1.75 33.52
N ILE A 235 -20.86 3.07 33.69
CA ILE A 235 -22.10 3.82 34.00
C ILE A 235 -23.06 3.75 32.82
N HIS A 236 -22.62 4.04 31.58
CA HIS A 236 -23.48 3.92 30.39
C HIS A 236 -23.97 2.48 30.16
N LYS A 237 -23.13 1.45 30.39
CA LYS A 237 -23.56 0.05 30.34
C LYS A 237 -24.59 -0.28 31.44
N LYS A 238 -24.44 0.23 32.66
CA LYS A 238 -25.42 0.05 33.74
C LYS A 238 -26.75 0.73 33.42
N VAL A 239 -26.73 2.01 33.00
CA VAL A 239 -27.91 2.78 32.61
C VAL A 239 -28.64 2.12 31.42
N SER A 240 -27.91 1.65 30.41
CA SER A 240 -28.48 0.92 29.27
C SER A 240 -29.08 -0.44 29.68
N LYS A 241 -28.46 -1.16 30.61
CA LYS A 241 -28.98 -2.43 31.14
C LYS A 241 -30.25 -2.20 31.97
N GLU A 242 -30.31 -1.13 32.75
CA GLU A 242 -31.50 -0.73 33.51
C GLU A 242 -32.63 -0.27 32.60
N SER A 243 -32.36 0.54 31.57
CA SER A 243 -33.39 0.96 30.61
C SER A 243 -33.99 -0.22 29.84
N ARG A 244 -33.15 -1.18 29.40
CA ARG A 244 -33.62 -2.43 28.78
C ARG A 244 -34.49 -3.27 29.72
N ARG A 245 -34.14 -3.36 31.01
CA ARG A 245 -34.94 -4.07 32.03
C ARG A 245 -36.29 -3.39 32.28
N LYS A 246 -36.35 -2.06 32.25
CA LYS A 246 -37.60 -1.30 32.40
C LYS A 246 -38.52 -1.50 31.19
N LEU A 247 -37.97 -1.48 29.97
CA LEU A 247 -38.74 -1.71 28.74
C LEU A 247 -39.37 -3.11 28.67
N THR A 248 -38.61 -4.15 29.05
CA THR A 248 -39.14 -5.53 29.06
C THR A 248 -40.21 -5.73 30.13
N ARG A 249 -40.11 -5.03 31.26
CA ARG A 249 -41.13 -5.08 32.33
C ARG A 249 -42.44 -4.40 31.89
N GLN A 250 -42.36 -3.27 31.17
CA GLN A 250 -43.53 -2.59 30.60
C GLN A 250 -44.23 -3.39 29.50
N ARG A 251 -43.47 -4.13 28.65
CA ARG A 251 -44.07 -5.06 27.67
C ARG A 251 -44.84 -6.20 28.34
N ARG A 252 -44.34 -6.72 29.47
CA ARG A 252 -45.02 -7.78 30.22
C ARG A 252 -46.29 -7.29 30.92
N SER A 253 -46.30 -6.09 31.50
CA SER A 253 -47.51 -5.54 32.11
C SER A 253 -48.59 -5.23 31.07
N GLY A 254 -48.22 -4.60 29.94
CA GLY A 254 -49.18 -4.31 28.87
C GLY A 254 -49.78 -5.55 28.20
N GLN A 255 -49.06 -6.68 28.17
CA GLN A 255 -49.62 -7.96 27.70
C GLN A 255 -50.61 -8.58 28.69
N LEU A 256 -50.39 -8.43 30.00
CA LEU A 256 -51.32 -8.92 31.03
C LEU A 256 -52.61 -8.09 31.05
N ASP A 257 -52.50 -6.77 30.88
CA ASP A 257 -53.66 -5.88 30.80
C ASP A 257 -54.49 -6.16 29.53
N ALA A 258 -53.83 -6.45 28.41
CA ALA A 258 -54.51 -6.83 27.16
C ALA A 258 -55.23 -8.19 27.27
N LEU A 259 -54.66 -9.16 27.98
CA LEU A 259 -55.28 -10.49 28.20
C LEU A 259 -56.46 -10.45 29.17
N ASN A 260 -56.42 -9.58 30.18
CA ASN A 260 -57.55 -9.41 31.10
C ASN A 260 -58.71 -8.68 30.42
N LYS A 261 -58.43 -7.70 29.54
CA LYS A 261 -59.46 -6.98 28.81
C LYS A 261 -60.25 -7.84 27.81
N THR A 262 -59.65 -8.94 27.32
CA THR A 262 -60.33 -9.92 26.45
C THR A 262 -61.13 -10.99 27.21
N ARG A 263 -61.03 -11.03 28.55
CA ARG A 263 -61.81 -11.99 29.37
C ARG A 263 -63.12 -11.41 29.91
N ASP A 264 -63.23 -10.08 29.96
CA ASP A 264 -64.40 -9.36 30.49
C ASP A 264 -65.30 -8.76 29.37
N SER A 265 -65.09 -9.16 28.11
CA SER A 265 -65.93 -8.80 26.95
C SER A 265 -66.56 -10.06 26.36
#